data_AF-A0AAV9JDL6-F1
#
_entry.id   AF-A0AAV9JDL6-F1
#
_cell.length_a   1.000
_cell.length_b   1.000
_cell.length_c   1.000
_cell.angle_alpha   90.00
_cell.angle_beta   90.00
_cell.angle_gamma   90.00
#
_symmetry.space_group_name_H-M   'P 1'
#
loop_
_entity.id
_entity.type
_entity.pdbx_description
1 polymer ?
#
loop_
_entity_poly.entity_id
_entity_poly.type
_entity_poly.pdbx_seq_one_letter_code
_entity_poly.pdbx_strand_id
1 'polypeptide(L)'
;MEEDRFYLFAFYDPYGDNFASLGSGPASAAGQYLLQFTDSCCDGYEGCITAPTPIGTLLVRVEVKNNGTDLTHVDSYLSKSTLVPINPRTPSDAALTMDDFANLSNTTAAAVPAILALAGICNGSYSQPASINLTLASALANASASAFTNAPSSYPTLGNGWSCLNNSYSGTFDSGTAIVPRALIAASLYLQNTADQALYPTLGSTQLSLTDKEAYLFTFSGKPPLADDGFWSLTMYNDAGWLVANKENTYAVGDRSNITFPNGDLVYGNGTKDGSFQVLVQDAEMTPPNNWTTNWLPAPPGGGSFTVTFRLYAPTTALSDGSYVYPVVTKVIAITA
;
A
#
# COMPACT_ATOMS: atom_id res chain seq x y z
N MET A 1 -17.83 8.21 -8.64
CA MET A 1 -17.40 8.51 -7.26
C MET A 1 -17.53 10.00 -7.05
N GLU A 2 -17.57 10.49 -5.81
CA GLU A 2 -17.33 11.92 -5.54
C GLU A 2 -15.94 12.33 -6.06
N GLU A 3 -15.77 13.59 -6.45
CA GLU A 3 -14.51 14.10 -7.03
C GLU A 3 -13.35 14.11 -6.01
N ASP A 4 -13.64 14.22 -4.72
CA ASP A 4 -12.67 14.33 -3.62
C ASP A 4 -12.50 13.02 -2.84
N ARG A 5 -12.69 11.86 -3.49
CA ARG A 5 -12.64 10.56 -2.84
C ARG A 5 -11.65 9.65 -3.55
N PHE A 6 -10.71 9.11 -2.78
CA PHE A 6 -9.78 8.12 -3.31
C PHE A 6 -10.50 6.79 -3.62
N TYR A 7 -10.23 6.23 -4.80
CA TYR A 7 -10.60 4.87 -5.13
C TYR A 7 -9.61 4.23 -6.10
N LEU A 8 -9.49 2.90 -6.06
CA LEU A 8 -8.53 2.16 -6.86
C LEU A 8 -9.06 0.77 -7.18
N PHE A 9 -9.11 0.45 -8.47
CA PHE A 9 -9.32 -0.89 -9.03
C PHE A 9 -7.97 -1.35 -9.57
N ALA A 10 -7.22 -2.09 -8.77
CA ALA A 10 -5.90 -2.57 -9.15
C ALA A 10 -5.96 -4.04 -9.62
N PHE A 11 -5.29 -4.32 -10.74
CA PHE A 11 -5.29 -5.61 -11.41
C PHE A 11 -3.90 -6.22 -11.31
N TYR A 12 -3.86 -7.44 -10.77
CA TYR A 12 -2.63 -8.15 -10.47
C TYR A 12 -2.57 -9.47 -11.19
N ASP A 13 -1.39 -9.83 -11.68
CA ASP A 13 -1.13 -11.19 -12.11
C ASP A 13 -0.86 -12.11 -10.89
N PRO A 14 -0.80 -13.45 -11.07
CA PRO A 14 -0.54 -14.37 -9.96
C PRO A 14 0.85 -14.22 -9.35
N TYR A 15 1.77 -13.53 -10.04
CA TYR A 15 3.15 -13.30 -9.61
C TYR A 15 3.31 -12.00 -8.81
N GLY A 16 2.21 -11.27 -8.59
CA GLY A 16 2.15 -10.08 -7.75
C GLY A 16 2.38 -8.77 -8.50
N ASP A 17 2.48 -8.80 -9.83
CA ASP A 17 2.65 -7.61 -10.66
C ASP A 17 1.30 -6.90 -10.87
N ASN A 18 1.21 -5.65 -10.42
CA ASN A 18 0.12 -4.72 -10.69
C ASN A 18 0.28 -4.18 -12.12
N PHE A 19 -0.35 -4.86 -13.08
CA PHE A 19 -0.20 -4.54 -14.51
C PHE A 19 -1.17 -3.46 -14.99
N ALA A 20 -2.20 -3.12 -14.20
CA ALA A 20 -3.13 -2.05 -14.51
C ALA A 20 -3.82 -1.53 -13.24
N SER A 21 -4.13 -0.25 -13.22
CA SER A 21 -4.88 0.39 -12.14
C SER A 21 -5.86 1.40 -12.74
N LEU A 22 -7.12 1.34 -12.31
CA LEU A 22 -8.13 2.35 -12.63
C LEU A 22 -8.53 3.09 -11.35
N GLY A 23 -8.64 4.41 -11.41
CA GLY A 23 -9.20 5.21 -10.32
C GLY A 23 -8.46 6.52 -10.09
N SER A 24 -8.26 6.84 -8.83
CA SER A 24 -7.61 8.06 -8.33
C SER A 24 -6.12 8.15 -8.71
N GLY A 25 -5.59 9.36 -8.87
CA GLY A 25 -4.25 9.61 -9.44
C GLY A 25 -4.29 10.06 -10.91
N PRO A 26 -3.70 9.36 -11.89
CA PRO A 26 -4.01 9.58 -13.30
C PRO A 26 -5.47 9.18 -13.54
N ALA A 27 -6.38 10.12 -13.30
CA ALA A 27 -7.81 9.88 -13.18
C ALA A 27 -8.36 9.08 -14.36
N SER A 28 -8.90 7.90 -14.07
CA SER A 28 -9.64 7.10 -15.04
C SER A 28 -11.10 7.58 -15.12
N ALA A 29 -11.66 7.65 -16.32
CA ALA A 29 -13.06 7.99 -16.49
C ALA A 29 -13.96 6.90 -15.87
N ALA A 30 -15.09 7.30 -15.29
CA ALA A 30 -16.09 6.32 -14.89
C ALA A 30 -16.76 5.73 -16.13
N GLY A 31 -16.81 4.40 -16.23
CA GLY A 31 -17.50 3.73 -17.33
C GLY A 31 -17.17 2.26 -17.44
N GLN A 32 -17.36 1.70 -18.63
CA GLN A 32 -17.14 0.29 -18.91
C GLN A 32 -15.73 0.09 -19.45
N TYR A 33 -14.98 -0.85 -18.85
CA TYR A 33 -13.64 -1.22 -19.30
C TYR A 33 -13.63 -2.68 -19.75
N LEU A 34 -12.91 -2.97 -20.83
CA LEU A 34 -12.75 -4.31 -21.37
C LEU A 34 -11.52 -4.98 -20.76
N LEU A 35 -11.71 -5.95 -19.87
CA LEU A 35 -10.64 -6.85 -19.43
C LEU A 35 -10.46 -7.96 -20.46
N GLN A 36 -9.28 -8.06 -21.06
CA GLN A 36 -8.96 -9.01 -22.12
C GLN A 36 -7.62 -9.72 -21.88
N PHE A 37 -7.47 -10.92 -22.42
CA PHE A 37 -6.19 -11.66 -22.36
C PHE A 37 -5.40 -11.52 -23.67
N THR A 38 -6.09 -11.43 -24.81
CA THR A 38 -5.50 -11.12 -26.11
C THR A 38 -5.79 -9.68 -26.46
N ASP A 39 -4.80 -8.97 -26.99
CA ASP A 39 -4.98 -7.59 -27.44
C ASP A 39 -6.04 -7.53 -28.55
N SER A 40 -7.15 -6.87 -28.26
CA SER A 40 -8.28 -6.70 -29.15
C SER A 40 -8.78 -5.25 -29.10
N CYS A 41 -9.67 -4.90 -30.03
CA CYS A 41 -10.16 -3.53 -30.15
C CYS A 41 -11.08 -3.15 -28.97
N CYS A 42 -10.91 -1.96 -28.43
CA CYS A 42 -11.67 -1.43 -27.28
C CYS A 42 -12.97 -0.71 -27.67
N ASP A 43 -13.47 -0.92 -28.89
CA ASP A 43 -14.65 -0.19 -29.39
C ASP A 43 -15.85 -0.35 -28.46
N GLY A 44 -16.39 0.78 -27.99
CA GLY A 44 -17.54 0.83 -27.08
C GLY A 44 -17.20 0.78 -25.59
N TYR A 45 -15.91 0.75 -25.22
CA TYR A 45 -15.42 0.82 -23.83
C TYR A 45 -14.59 2.09 -23.61
N GLU A 46 -14.48 2.54 -22.36
CA GLU A 46 -13.61 3.65 -21.95
C GLU A 46 -12.11 3.30 -22.11
N GLY A 47 -11.80 2.01 -22.15
CA GLY A 47 -10.47 1.48 -22.39
C GLY A 47 -10.41 -0.03 -22.24
N CYS A 48 -9.29 -0.62 -22.62
CA CYS A 48 -8.99 -2.02 -22.37
C CYS A 48 -7.92 -2.17 -21.28
N ILE A 49 -8.03 -3.27 -20.55
CA ILE A 49 -7.01 -3.78 -19.66
C ILE A 49 -6.57 -5.13 -20.23
N THR A 50 -5.35 -5.20 -20.73
CA THR A 50 -4.78 -6.44 -21.27
C THR A 50 -4.05 -7.19 -20.16
N ALA A 51 -4.65 -8.27 -19.67
CA ALA A 51 -4.07 -9.13 -18.64
C ALA A 51 -2.93 -9.97 -19.24
N PRO A 52 -1.73 -10.00 -18.59
CA PRO A 52 -0.59 -10.78 -19.08
C PRO A 52 -0.77 -12.29 -18.85
N THR A 53 -1.74 -12.66 -18.03
CA THR A 53 -2.06 -14.04 -17.65
C THR A 53 -3.57 -14.24 -17.65
N PRO A 54 -4.05 -15.48 -17.84
CA PRO A 54 -5.48 -15.79 -17.84
C PRO A 54 -6.12 -15.78 -16.45
N ILE A 55 -5.30 -15.78 -15.40
CA ILE A 55 -5.74 -15.77 -14.00
C ILE A 55 -5.14 -14.53 -13.39
N GLY A 56 -5.94 -13.75 -12.66
CA GLY A 56 -5.45 -12.57 -11.97
C GLY A 56 -6.32 -12.23 -10.77
N THR A 57 -5.89 -11.21 -10.04
CA THR A 57 -6.63 -10.66 -8.91
C THR A 57 -7.04 -9.23 -9.24
N LEU A 58 -8.33 -8.92 -9.08
CA LEU A 58 -8.81 -7.55 -9.01
C LEU A 58 -9.01 -7.19 -7.53
N LEU A 59 -8.30 -6.17 -7.06
CA LEU A 59 -8.47 -5.63 -5.72
C LEU A 59 -9.02 -4.21 -5.81
N VAL A 60 -10.23 -4.03 -5.26
CA VAL A 60 -10.91 -2.74 -5.21
C VAL A 60 -10.72 -2.14 -3.82
N ARG A 61 -10.26 -0.88 -3.78
CA ARG A 61 -10.12 -0.08 -2.57
C ARG A 61 -10.93 1.20 -2.76
N VAL A 62 -11.80 1.51 -1.81
CA VAL A 62 -12.55 2.76 -1.78
C VAL A 62 -12.32 3.38 -0.42
N GLU A 63 -11.94 4.65 -0.42
CA GLU A 63 -11.76 5.40 0.80
C GLU A 63 -13.09 5.54 1.56
N VAL A 64 -13.04 5.34 2.88
CA VAL A 64 -14.13 5.63 3.81
C VAL A 64 -13.75 6.87 4.64
N LYS A 65 -14.58 7.91 4.59
CA LYS A 65 -14.47 9.14 5.37
C LYS A 65 -15.11 8.97 6.74
N ASN A 66 -14.47 9.49 7.78
CA ASN A 66 -14.90 9.31 9.17
C ASN A 66 -16.01 10.30 9.58
N ASN A 67 -17.20 10.18 8.97
CA ASN A 67 -18.36 11.05 9.25
C ASN A 67 -19.61 10.28 9.75
N GLY A 68 -19.49 8.97 9.97
CA GLY A 68 -20.56 8.10 10.50
C GLY A 68 -21.62 7.66 9.49
N THR A 69 -21.73 8.30 8.32
CA THR A 69 -22.70 7.96 7.27
C THR A 69 -22.06 7.42 5.98
N ASP A 70 -20.74 7.52 5.89
CA ASP A 70 -19.99 7.30 4.65
C ASP A 70 -20.07 5.88 4.08
N LEU A 71 -20.26 4.88 4.95
CA LEU A 71 -20.37 3.48 4.51
C LEU A 71 -21.53 3.28 3.53
N THR A 72 -22.67 3.97 3.73
CA THR A 72 -23.79 3.89 2.79
C THR A 72 -23.44 4.48 1.42
N HIS A 73 -22.61 5.52 1.38
CA HIS A 73 -22.12 6.09 0.12
C HIS A 73 -21.19 5.10 -0.60
N VAL A 74 -20.22 4.54 0.13
CA VAL A 74 -19.27 3.54 -0.41
C VAL A 74 -20.01 2.29 -0.91
N ASP A 75 -20.96 1.76 -0.16
CA ASP A 75 -21.79 0.63 -0.57
C ASP A 75 -22.59 0.96 -1.85
N SER A 76 -23.06 2.19 -2.00
CA SER A 76 -23.77 2.62 -3.21
C SER A 76 -22.88 2.66 -4.46
N TYR A 77 -21.56 2.88 -4.30
CA TYR A 77 -20.59 2.83 -5.40
C TYR A 77 -20.20 1.39 -5.72
N LEU A 78 -19.92 0.59 -4.70
CA LEU A 78 -19.55 -0.82 -4.87
C LEU A 78 -20.68 -1.64 -5.48
N SER A 79 -21.93 -1.42 -5.07
CA SER A 79 -23.10 -2.11 -5.64
C SER A 79 -23.37 -1.80 -7.11
N LYS A 80 -22.82 -0.70 -7.64
CA LYS A 80 -22.88 -0.33 -9.07
C LYS A 80 -21.68 -0.85 -9.87
N SER A 81 -20.67 -1.41 -9.20
CA SER A 81 -19.48 -1.96 -9.83
C SER A 81 -19.72 -3.43 -10.14
N THR A 82 -19.66 -3.81 -11.41
CA THR A 82 -19.96 -5.18 -11.86
C THR A 82 -18.86 -5.70 -12.78
N LEU A 83 -18.55 -7.00 -12.65
CA LEU A 83 -17.73 -7.72 -13.61
C LEU A 83 -18.65 -8.63 -14.44
N VAL A 84 -18.72 -8.39 -15.76
CA VAL A 84 -19.64 -9.09 -16.66
C VAL A 84 -18.85 -9.83 -17.75
N PRO A 85 -19.02 -11.15 -17.91
CA PRO A 85 -18.43 -11.88 -19.03
C PRO A 85 -19.07 -11.46 -20.36
N ILE A 86 -18.26 -11.10 -21.36
CA ILE A 86 -18.75 -10.68 -22.68
C ILE A 86 -19.13 -11.87 -23.57
N ASN A 87 -18.47 -13.02 -23.37
CA ASN A 87 -18.78 -14.30 -24.03
C ASN A 87 -18.78 -15.41 -22.96
N PRO A 88 -19.84 -15.54 -22.16
CA PRO A 88 -19.88 -16.51 -21.08
C PRO A 88 -19.77 -17.94 -21.62
N ARG A 89 -18.91 -18.75 -21.01
CA ARG A 89 -18.83 -20.17 -21.33
C ARG A 89 -20.11 -20.88 -20.92
N THR A 90 -20.58 -21.80 -21.75
CA THR A 90 -21.70 -22.67 -21.41
C THR A 90 -21.19 -23.94 -20.73
N PRO A 91 -22.00 -24.64 -19.91
CA PRO A 91 -21.61 -25.91 -19.31
C PRO A 91 -21.24 -27.01 -20.32
N SER A 92 -21.65 -26.87 -21.59
CA SER A 92 -21.29 -27.77 -22.69
C SER A 92 -19.94 -27.46 -23.35
N ASP A 93 -19.34 -26.31 -23.04
CA ASP A 93 -18.02 -25.97 -23.58
C ASP A 93 -16.96 -26.89 -22.95
N ALA A 94 -15.97 -27.30 -23.74
CA ALA A 94 -14.88 -28.16 -23.26
C ALA A 94 -14.19 -27.55 -22.03
N ALA A 95 -13.67 -28.33 -21.08
CA ALA A 95 -12.87 -27.74 -20.00
C ALA A 95 -11.69 -26.94 -20.59
N LEU A 96 -11.37 -25.76 -20.01
CA LEU A 96 -10.13 -25.07 -20.38
C LEU A 96 -8.95 -25.97 -20.02
N THR A 97 -7.96 -25.99 -20.88
CA THR A 97 -6.71 -26.74 -20.76
C THR A 97 -5.55 -25.76 -20.60
N MET A 98 -4.38 -26.24 -20.18
CA MET A 98 -3.18 -25.40 -20.14
C MET A 98 -2.76 -24.90 -21.53
N ASP A 99 -3.13 -25.63 -22.60
CA ASP A 99 -2.83 -25.24 -23.97
C ASP A 99 -3.60 -23.97 -24.39
N ASP A 100 -4.80 -23.75 -23.85
CA ASP A 100 -5.58 -22.53 -24.05
C ASP A 100 -4.87 -21.28 -23.50
N PHE A 101 -3.84 -21.48 -22.66
CA PHE A 101 -3.08 -20.44 -21.99
C PHE A 101 -1.60 -20.40 -22.40
N ALA A 102 -1.20 -21.17 -23.42
CA ALA A 102 0.20 -21.33 -23.81
C ALA A 102 0.84 -20.05 -24.40
N ASN A 103 0.03 -19.07 -24.82
CA ASN A 103 0.47 -17.81 -25.42
C ASN A 103 0.43 -16.65 -24.41
N LEU A 104 1.14 -16.79 -23.29
CA LEU A 104 1.27 -15.69 -22.32
C LEU A 104 2.07 -14.53 -22.95
N SER A 105 1.42 -13.39 -23.11
CA SER A 105 2.02 -12.15 -23.61
C SER A 105 2.58 -11.33 -22.44
N ASN A 106 3.77 -11.66 -21.93
CA ASN A 106 4.67 -10.71 -21.25
C ASN A 106 6.03 -11.36 -20.92
N THR A 107 7.08 -10.56 -20.72
CA THR A 107 8.41 -11.04 -20.30
C THR A 107 8.39 -11.66 -18.91
N THR A 108 7.60 -11.13 -17.97
CA THR A 108 7.47 -11.66 -16.60
C THR A 108 6.70 -12.97 -16.53
N ALA A 109 5.51 -13.02 -17.14
CA ALA A 109 4.64 -14.18 -17.15
C ALA A 109 5.30 -15.40 -17.82
N ALA A 110 6.20 -15.17 -18.77
CA ALA A 110 7.04 -16.21 -19.38
C ALA A 110 8.28 -16.55 -18.51
N ALA A 111 8.91 -15.56 -17.88
CA ALA A 111 10.14 -15.75 -17.11
C ALA A 111 9.92 -16.51 -15.79
N VAL A 112 8.84 -16.23 -15.06
CA VAL A 112 8.62 -16.87 -13.74
C VAL A 112 8.47 -18.40 -13.85
N PRO A 113 7.63 -18.96 -14.74
CA PRO A 113 7.59 -20.40 -14.96
C PRO A 113 8.94 -21.00 -15.35
N ALA A 114 9.74 -20.30 -16.18
CA ALA A 114 11.08 -20.76 -16.55
C ALA A 114 12.04 -20.79 -15.33
N ILE A 115 11.99 -19.78 -14.47
CA ILE A 115 12.76 -19.72 -13.21
C ILE A 115 12.33 -20.86 -12.26
N LEU A 116 11.02 -21.08 -12.12
CA LEU A 116 10.49 -22.18 -11.30
C LEU A 116 10.94 -23.55 -11.83
N ALA A 117 10.91 -23.75 -13.15
CA ALA A 117 11.41 -24.98 -13.77
C ALA A 117 12.90 -25.20 -13.52
N LEU A 118 13.73 -24.15 -13.59
CA LEU A 118 15.16 -24.22 -13.22
C LEU A 118 15.35 -24.56 -11.73
N ALA A 119 14.45 -24.11 -10.86
CA ALA A 119 14.42 -24.46 -9.44
C ALA A 119 13.88 -25.88 -9.17
N GLY A 120 13.45 -26.61 -10.20
CA GLY A 120 12.93 -27.97 -10.09
C GLY A 120 11.41 -28.06 -9.94
N ILE A 121 10.67 -26.95 -10.06
CA ILE A 121 9.21 -26.89 -9.96
C ILE A 121 8.62 -26.83 -11.37
N CYS A 122 7.99 -27.91 -11.82
CA CYS A 122 7.34 -27.97 -13.14
C CYS A 122 6.19 -28.98 -13.12
N ASN A 123 5.12 -28.71 -13.86
CA ASN A 123 3.94 -29.59 -13.99
C ASN A 123 3.39 -30.11 -12.64
N GLY A 124 3.27 -29.21 -11.66
CA GLY A 124 2.74 -29.53 -10.33
C GLY A 124 3.63 -30.44 -9.48
N SER A 125 4.87 -30.70 -9.91
CA SER A 125 5.84 -31.54 -9.20
C SER A 125 7.09 -30.75 -8.84
N TYR A 126 7.74 -31.15 -7.74
CA TYR A 126 9.06 -30.66 -7.36
C TYR A 126 10.08 -31.79 -7.45
N SER A 127 11.15 -31.54 -8.20
CA SER A 127 12.33 -32.40 -8.31
C SER A 127 13.57 -31.55 -8.05
N GLN A 128 14.20 -31.72 -6.88
CA GLN A 128 15.42 -30.98 -6.54
C GLN A 128 16.49 -31.19 -7.62
N PRO A 129 17.05 -30.11 -8.23
CA PRO A 129 18.13 -30.27 -9.18
C PRO A 129 19.37 -30.87 -8.49
N ALA A 130 19.96 -31.91 -9.08
CA ALA A 130 20.99 -32.73 -8.45
C ALA A 130 22.26 -31.95 -8.03
N SER A 131 22.53 -30.81 -8.67
CA SER A 131 23.68 -29.93 -8.38
C SER A 131 23.41 -28.90 -7.28
N ILE A 132 22.18 -28.82 -6.75
CA ILE A 132 21.78 -27.76 -5.82
C ILE A 132 21.80 -28.26 -4.38
N ASN A 133 22.57 -27.57 -3.54
CA ASN A 133 22.51 -27.70 -2.09
C ASN A 133 21.47 -26.72 -1.53
N LEU A 134 20.35 -27.22 -1.02
CA LEU A 134 19.24 -26.39 -0.54
C LEU A 134 19.60 -25.52 0.67
N THR A 135 20.48 -26.00 1.56
CA THR A 135 20.96 -25.20 2.71
C THR A 135 21.74 -23.98 2.23
N LEU A 136 22.65 -24.18 1.26
CA LEU A 136 23.40 -23.07 0.67
C LEU A 136 22.50 -22.12 -0.12
N ALA A 137 21.55 -22.66 -0.90
CA ALA A 137 20.59 -21.85 -1.66
C ALA A 137 19.74 -20.98 -0.73
N SER A 138 19.23 -21.54 0.39
CA SER A 138 18.48 -20.78 1.39
C SER A 138 19.33 -19.70 2.04
N ALA A 139 20.58 -19.99 2.41
CA ALA A 139 21.48 -19.00 2.97
C ALA A 139 21.75 -17.84 2.00
N LEU A 140 21.95 -18.14 0.71
CA LEU A 140 22.15 -17.13 -0.34
C LEU A 140 20.90 -16.27 -0.58
N ALA A 141 19.71 -16.88 -0.56
CA ALA A 141 18.44 -16.16 -0.69
C ALA A 141 18.21 -15.20 0.50
N ASN A 142 18.49 -15.64 1.73
CA ASN A 142 18.39 -14.80 2.91
C ASN A 142 19.42 -13.65 2.89
N ALA A 143 20.64 -13.93 2.41
CA ALA A 143 21.67 -12.92 2.25
C ALA A 143 21.29 -11.87 1.19
N SER A 144 20.72 -12.28 0.05
CA SER A 144 20.27 -11.35 -1.00
C SER A 144 19.08 -10.50 -0.55
N ALA A 145 18.13 -11.09 0.16
CA ALA A 145 17.02 -10.37 0.80
C ALA A 145 17.51 -9.31 1.80
N SER A 146 18.48 -9.67 2.64
CA SER A 146 19.10 -8.74 3.60
C SER A 146 19.88 -7.64 2.88
N ALA A 147 20.64 -7.98 1.83
CA ALA A 147 21.39 -7.01 1.05
C ALA A 147 20.45 -6.01 0.34
N PHE A 148 19.34 -6.48 -0.24
CA PHE A 148 18.34 -5.62 -0.88
C PHE A 148 17.71 -4.66 0.12
N THR A 149 17.24 -5.17 1.27
CA THR A 149 16.56 -4.35 2.28
C THR A 149 17.46 -3.24 2.85
N ASN A 150 18.76 -3.50 2.96
CA ASN A 150 19.74 -2.54 3.47
C ASN A 150 20.36 -1.64 2.39
N ALA A 151 20.05 -1.86 1.10
CA ALA A 151 20.65 -1.09 0.02
C ALA A 151 19.96 0.28 -0.13
N PRO A 152 20.70 1.40 -0.10
CA PRO A 152 20.14 2.74 -0.33
C PRO A 152 19.47 2.90 -1.71
N SER A 153 19.87 2.09 -2.70
CA SER A 153 19.22 2.05 -4.02
C SER A 153 17.82 1.44 -3.98
N SER A 154 17.57 0.56 -3.00
CA SER A 154 16.28 -0.13 -2.82
C SER A 154 15.39 0.63 -1.85
N TYR A 155 15.97 1.25 -0.82
CA TYR A 155 15.27 2.10 0.15
C TYR A 155 15.98 3.45 0.30
N PRO A 156 15.79 4.39 -0.66
CA PRO A 156 16.34 5.73 -0.54
C PRO A 156 15.86 6.44 0.74
N THR A 157 16.75 7.24 1.33
CA THR A 157 16.41 8.08 2.47
C THR A 157 15.55 9.26 2.05
N LEU A 158 14.55 9.59 2.88
CA LEU A 158 13.62 10.70 2.71
C LEU A 158 13.85 11.80 3.77
N GLY A 159 14.97 11.73 4.50
CA GLY A 159 15.29 12.61 5.61
C GLY A 159 14.58 12.25 6.91
N ASN A 160 15.02 12.82 8.03
CA ASN A 160 14.44 12.62 9.38
C ASN A 160 14.25 11.16 9.80
N GLY A 161 15.12 10.27 9.32
CA GLY A 161 15.05 8.83 9.60
C GLY A 161 14.05 8.05 8.76
N TRP A 162 13.35 8.70 7.82
CA TRP A 162 12.42 8.03 6.90
C TRP A 162 13.16 7.47 5.68
N SER A 163 12.62 6.37 5.16
CA SER A 163 12.94 5.80 3.85
C SER A 163 11.66 5.24 3.23
N CYS A 164 11.68 4.97 1.92
CA CYS A 164 10.59 4.26 1.26
C CYS A 164 11.19 3.31 0.24
N LEU A 165 10.48 2.23 -0.08
CA LEU A 165 10.84 1.35 -1.19
C LEU A 165 10.94 2.19 -2.46
N ASN A 166 12.01 1.97 -3.23
CA ASN A 166 12.20 2.60 -4.52
C ASN A 166 11.01 2.29 -5.43
N ASN A 167 10.49 3.33 -6.10
CA ASN A 167 9.29 3.24 -6.94
C ASN A 167 9.37 2.11 -7.99
N SER A 168 10.58 1.81 -8.51
CA SER A 168 10.80 0.73 -9.49
C SER A 168 10.52 -0.69 -8.97
N TYR A 169 10.34 -0.88 -7.67
CA TYR A 169 10.01 -2.15 -7.03
C TYR A 169 8.64 -2.13 -6.33
N SER A 170 7.87 -1.05 -6.48
CA SER A 170 6.55 -0.91 -5.83
C SER A 170 5.47 -1.39 -6.76
N GLY A 171 4.86 -2.54 -6.45
CA GLY A 171 3.75 -3.11 -7.23
C GLY A 171 4.11 -3.66 -8.61
N THR A 172 5.28 -3.33 -9.18
CA THR A 172 5.76 -3.84 -10.48
C THR A 172 7.17 -4.40 -10.36
N PHE A 173 7.44 -5.50 -11.06
CA PHE A 173 8.64 -6.33 -11.02
C PHE A 173 9.07 -6.78 -12.44
N ASP A 174 8.63 -6.04 -13.47
CA ASP A 174 8.60 -6.46 -14.87
C ASP A 174 9.95 -6.69 -15.57
N SER A 175 11.06 -6.38 -14.90
CA SER A 175 12.40 -6.59 -15.45
C SER A 175 12.84 -8.06 -15.51
N GLY A 176 12.00 -9.02 -15.06
CA GLY A 176 12.31 -10.45 -14.96
C GLY A 176 13.45 -10.80 -13.99
N THR A 177 14.17 -9.79 -13.48
CA THR A 177 15.36 -9.89 -12.63
C THR A 177 15.10 -9.34 -11.22
N ALA A 178 13.96 -8.66 -11.02
CA ALA A 178 13.44 -8.17 -9.74
C ALA A 178 12.94 -9.30 -8.81
N ILE A 179 13.54 -10.50 -8.86
CA ILE A 179 13.11 -11.70 -8.11
C ILE A 179 13.21 -11.48 -6.60
N VAL A 180 14.30 -10.85 -6.14
CA VAL A 180 14.51 -10.57 -4.71
C VAL A 180 13.45 -9.59 -4.16
N PRO A 181 13.25 -8.40 -4.75
CA PRO A 181 12.16 -7.52 -4.34
C PRO A 181 10.79 -8.21 -4.45
N ARG A 182 10.50 -8.92 -5.53
CA ARG A 182 9.23 -9.64 -5.70
C ARG A 182 8.98 -10.61 -4.55
N ALA A 183 9.98 -11.42 -4.19
CA ALA A 183 9.85 -12.38 -3.09
C ALA A 183 9.61 -11.70 -1.74
N LEU A 184 10.31 -10.59 -1.47
CA LEU A 184 10.15 -9.81 -0.23
C LEU A 184 8.77 -9.16 -0.12
N ILE A 185 8.30 -8.55 -1.20
CA ILE A 185 6.97 -7.93 -1.24
C ILE A 185 5.88 -8.99 -1.19
N ALA A 186 6.02 -10.12 -1.87
CA ALA A 186 5.07 -11.23 -1.75
C ALA A 186 4.97 -11.77 -0.31
N ALA A 187 6.08 -11.80 0.44
CA ALA A 187 6.10 -12.31 1.81
C ALA A 187 5.49 -11.36 2.85
N SER A 188 5.44 -10.05 2.58
CA SER A 188 5.11 -9.03 3.59
C SER A 188 4.01 -8.05 3.17
N LEU A 189 3.81 -7.84 1.88
CA LEU A 189 2.98 -6.79 1.28
C LEU A 189 2.36 -7.28 -0.06
N TYR A 190 1.91 -8.54 -0.12
CA TYR A 190 1.33 -9.10 -1.35
C TYR A 190 0.20 -8.21 -1.88
N LEU A 191 0.17 -7.98 -3.20
CA LEU A 191 -0.71 -7.02 -3.88
C LEU A 191 -0.46 -5.55 -3.49
N GLN A 192 0.82 -5.19 -3.31
CA GLN A 192 1.25 -3.80 -3.12
C GLN A 192 0.83 -2.91 -4.30
N ASN A 193 0.46 -1.67 -4.01
CA ASN A 193 0.19 -0.68 -5.05
C ASN A 193 1.47 -0.23 -5.75
N THR A 194 1.33 0.30 -6.95
CA THR A 194 2.38 1.07 -7.59
C THR A 194 2.63 2.39 -6.85
N ALA A 195 3.83 2.93 -6.98
CA ALA A 195 4.26 4.11 -6.21
C ALA A 195 3.47 5.38 -6.55
N ASP A 196 2.89 5.49 -7.74
CA ASP A 196 2.00 6.59 -8.14
C ASP A 196 0.62 6.50 -7.46
N GLN A 197 0.23 5.32 -7.00
CA GLN A 197 -1.05 5.07 -6.34
C GLN A 197 -0.94 5.17 -4.82
N ALA A 198 0.13 4.61 -4.25
CA ALA A 198 0.41 4.76 -2.82
C ALA A 198 1.89 4.58 -2.48
N LEU A 199 2.35 5.33 -1.49
CA LEU A 199 3.64 5.15 -0.84
C LEU A 199 3.44 4.72 0.62
N TYR A 200 4.39 3.93 1.12
CA TYR A 200 4.43 3.44 2.49
C TYR A 200 5.79 3.75 3.15
N PRO A 201 6.10 5.04 3.42
CA PRO A 201 7.35 5.40 4.06
C PRO A 201 7.49 4.75 5.43
N THR A 202 8.70 4.29 5.73
CA THR A 202 9.08 3.62 6.96
C THR A 202 10.07 4.48 7.74
N LEU A 203 9.84 4.62 9.04
CA LEU A 203 10.76 5.29 9.94
C LEU A 203 11.79 4.26 10.44
N GLY A 204 13.08 4.45 10.11
CA GLY A 204 14.24 3.74 10.64
C GLY A 204 13.98 2.34 11.18
N SER A 205 14.08 2.19 12.51
CA SER A 205 13.52 1.00 13.19
C SER A 205 12.01 1.05 13.08
N THR A 206 11.45 0.21 12.21
CA THR A 206 10.00 0.09 11.99
C THR A 206 9.23 -0.27 13.26
N GLN A 207 9.92 -0.83 14.26
CA GLN A 207 9.39 -1.07 15.60
C GLN A 207 9.80 0.06 16.54
N LEU A 208 8.80 0.80 17.01
CA LEU A 208 8.88 1.81 18.07
C LEU A 208 8.47 1.19 19.40
N SER A 209 8.83 1.85 20.51
CA SER A 209 8.35 1.44 21.84
C SER A 209 8.23 2.62 22.81
N LEU A 210 7.22 2.57 23.67
CA LEU A 210 7.01 3.53 24.74
C LEU A 210 6.64 2.81 26.04
N THR A 211 6.98 3.41 27.18
CA THR A 211 6.36 3.12 28.47
C THR A 211 5.09 3.95 28.64
N ASP A 212 4.30 3.65 29.67
CA ASP A 212 3.12 4.43 30.10
C ASP A 212 3.40 5.91 30.43
N LYS A 213 4.68 6.33 30.48
CA LYS A 213 5.14 7.69 30.78
C LYS A 213 5.82 8.37 29.60
N GLU A 214 5.83 7.74 28.44
CA GLU A 214 6.49 8.23 27.24
C GLU A 214 5.48 8.42 26.10
N ALA A 215 5.84 9.31 25.20
CA ALA A 215 5.11 9.54 23.97
C ALA A 215 6.08 9.82 22.82
N TYR A 216 5.56 9.78 21.60
CA TYR A 216 6.24 10.30 20.42
C TYR A 216 5.46 11.47 19.83
N LEU A 217 6.16 12.52 19.43
CA LEU A 217 5.62 13.60 18.63
C LEU A 217 6.13 13.45 17.20
N PHE A 218 5.18 13.30 16.27
CA PHE A 218 5.42 13.35 14.83
C PHE A 218 5.17 14.78 14.38
N THR A 219 6.25 15.53 14.14
CA THR A 219 6.20 16.95 13.78
C THR A 219 6.29 17.11 12.27
N PHE A 220 5.17 17.48 11.66
CA PHE A 220 5.09 17.82 10.25
C PHE A 220 5.51 19.28 10.06
N SER A 221 6.30 19.56 9.03
CA SER A 221 6.66 20.94 8.66
C SER A 221 5.56 21.63 7.84
N GLY A 222 4.75 20.81 7.17
CA GLY A 222 3.59 21.19 6.36
C GLY A 222 2.79 19.94 5.97
N LYS A 223 1.75 20.15 5.17
CA LYS A 223 0.89 19.09 4.64
C LYS A 223 1.67 18.21 3.67
N PRO A 224 1.51 16.87 3.70
CA PRO A 224 1.99 16.01 2.62
C PRO A 224 1.38 16.46 1.28
N PRO A 225 2.18 16.71 0.22
CA PRO A 225 1.65 17.13 -1.07
C PRO A 225 1.07 15.92 -1.83
N LEU A 226 -0.25 15.86 -1.89
CA LEU A 226 -1.03 14.80 -2.54
C LEU A 226 -1.85 15.39 -3.70
N ALA A 227 -2.38 14.54 -4.57
CA ALA A 227 -3.42 14.93 -5.52
C ALA A 227 -4.72 15.34 -4.78
N ASP A 228 -5.64 16.00 -5.49
CA ASP A 228 -6.89 16.53 -4.90
C ASP A 228 -7.78 15.43 -4.29
N ASP A 229 -7.70 14.21 -4.82
CA ASP A 229 -8.40 13.01 -4.34
C ASP A 229 -7.51 12.10 -3.48
N GLY A 230 -6.28 12.54 -3.17
CA GLY A 230 -5.34 11.82 -2.33
C GLY A 230 -5.62 12.03 -0.84
N PHE A 231 -5.10 11.12 -0.03
CA PHE A 231 -5.14 11.26 1.42
C PHE A 231 -3.95 10.60 2.10
N TRP A 232 -3.71 10.93 3.37
CA TRP A 232 -2.68 10.28 4.18
C TRP A 232 -3.17 9.83 5.54
N SER A 233 -2.42 8.90 6.13
CA SER A 233 -2.68 8.46 7.51
C SER A 233 -1.42 7.91 8.18
N LEU A 234 -1.29 8.14 9.48
CA LEU A 234 -0.48 7.34 10.39
C LEU A 234 -1.39 6.31 11.06
N THR A 235 -1.09 5.02 10.91
CA THR A 235 -1.92 3.92 11.46
C THR A 235 -1.12 3.11 12.48
N MET A 236 -1.76 2.78 13.61
CA MET A 236 -1.14 2.05 14.71
C MET A 236 -1.31 0.53 14.58
N TYR A 237 -0.22 -0.21 14.79
CA TYR A 237 -0.21 -1.67 14.90
C TYR A 237 0.59 -2.14 16.12
N ASN A 238 0.14 -3.17 16.80
CA ASN A 238 0.93 -3.84 17.83
C ASN A 238 2.08 -4.66 17.22
N ASP A 239 2.88 -5.27 18.08
CA ASP A 239 4.00 -6.17 17.72
C ASP A 239 3.60 -7.37 16.84
N ALA A 240 2.36 -7.83 16.95
CA ALA A 240 1.79 -8.89 16.13
C ALA A 240 1.20 -8.40 14.79
N GLY A 241 1.24 -7.10 14.51
CA GLY A 241 0.74 -6.51 13.26
C GLY A 241 -0.77 -6.26 13.22
N TRP A 242 -1.45 -6.27 14.36
CA TRP A 242 -2.89 -6.00 14.48
C TRP A 242 -3.17 -4.56 14.92
N LEU A 243 -4.33 -4.03 14.53
CA LEU A 243 -4.81 -2.74 15.05
C LEU A 243 -4.97 -2.80 16.58
N VAL A 244 -4.63 -1.70 17.24
CA VAL A 244 -4.68 -1.59 18.71
C VAL A 244 -6.06 -1.10 19.14
N ALA A 245 -6.83 -1.96 19.80
CA ALA A 245 -8.11 -1.57 20.41
C ALA A 245 -7.91 -0.45 21.45
N ASN A 246 -8.77 0.56 21.39
CA ASN A 246 -8.74 1.70 22.30
C ASN A 246 -10.14 2.30 22.45
N LYS A 247 -10.37 3.02 23.55
CA LYS A 247 -11.69 3.58 23.90
C LYS A 247 -12.20 4.65 22.93
N GLU A 248 -11.30 5.32 22.21
CA GLU A 248 -11.64 6.36 21.24
C GLU A 248 -12.07 5.76 19.88
N ASN A 249 -11.86 4.44 19.68
CA ASN A 249 -11.97 3.77 18.38
C ASN A 249 -11.14 4.45 17.27
N THR A 250 -10.00 5.05 17.66
CA THR A 250 -9.08 5.74 16.75
C THR A 250 -7.91 4.83 16.43
N TYR A 251 -7.84 4.35 15.19
CA TYR A 251 -6.79 3.44 14.74
C TYR A 251 -5.80 4.10 13.76
N ALA A 252 -6.18 5.25 13.24
CA ALA A 252 -5.35 6.07 12.37
C ALA A 252 -5.64 7.56 12.58
N VAL A 253 -4.62 8.39 12.40
CA VAL A 253 -4.73 9.85 12.36
C VAL A 253 -4.22 10.34 11.02
N GLY A 254 -4.96 11.24 10.38
CA GLY A 254 -4.64 11.80 9.08
C GLY A 254 -5.34 13.11 8.80
N ASP A 255 -5.30 13.54 7.54
CA ASP A 255 -6.03 14.70 7.01
C ASP A 255 -7.53 14.70 7.33
N ARG A 256 -8.13 13.52 7.53
CA ARG A 256 -9.56 13.34 7.82
C ARG A 256 -9.90 13.26 9.31
N SER A 257 -8.92 13.44 10.19
CA SER A 257 -9.08 13.33 11.65
C SER A 257 -9.37 14.67 12.34
N ASN A 258 -9.72 15.72 11.60
CA ASN A 258 -9.91 17.08 12.13
C ASN A 258 -8.68 17.59 12.92
N ILE A 259 -7.47 17.22 12.47
CA ILE A 259 -6.25 17.64 13.17
C ILE A 259 -6.11 19.16 13.16
N THR A 260 -5.57 19.71 14.25
CA THR A 260 -5.41 21.16 14.45
C THR A 260 -3.95 21.57 14.50
N PHE A 261 -3.69 22.82 14.12
CA PHE A 261 -2.45 23.52 14.44
C PHE A 261 -2.35 23.83 15.95
N PRO A 262 -1.18 24.24 16.47
CA PRO A 262 -1.03 24.62 17.89
C PRO A 262 -1.96 25.75 18.35
N ASN A 263 -2.44 26.60 17.44
CA ASN A 263 -3.38 27.69 17.73
C ASN A 263 -4.85 27.22 17.77
N GLY A 264 -5.15 25.95 17.49
CA GLY A 264 -6.48 25.37 17.46
C GLY A 264 -7.21 25.44 16.10
N ASP A 265 -6.64 26.10 15.09
CA ASP A 265 -7.22 26.11 13.75
C ASP A 265 -7.11 24.70 13.11
N LEU A 266 -8.11 24.27 12.34
CA LEU A 266 -8.05 23.03 11.56
C LEU A 266 -6.94 23.11 10.49
N VAL A 267 -6.13 22.05 10.39
CA VAL A 267 -5.13 21.92 9.33
C VAL A 267 -5.80 21.76 7.96
N TYR A 268 -6.87 20.95 7.89
CA TYR A 268 -7.64 20.67 6.68
C TYR A 268 -9.06 21.28 6.73
N GLY A 269 -9.15 22.55 7.13
CA GLY A 269 -10.40 23.34 7.05
C GLY A 269 -10.53 24.11 5.72
N ASN A 270 -11.46 25.07 5.66
CA ASN A 270 -11.75 25.90 4.46
C ASN A 270 -10.63 26.88 4.06
N GLY A 271 -9.44 26.79 4.65
CA GLY A 271 -8.32 27.70 4.43
C GLY A 271 -7.19 27.06 3.65
N THR A 272 -6.41 27.88 2.95
CA THR A 272 -5.18 27.47 2.25
C THR A 272 -3.94 27.46 3.14
N LYS A 273 -4.10 27.62 4.46
CA LYS A 273 -2.97 27.67 5.40
C LYS A 273 -2.23 26.33 5.35
N ASP A 274 -0.91 26.41 5.19
CA ASP A 274 0.01 25.31 5.39
C ASP A 274 1.06 25.71 6.41
N GLY A 275 1.55 24.75 7.18
CA GLY A 275 2.49 25.01 8.27
C GLY A 275 2.62 23.83 9.21
N SER A 276 3.39 24.05 10.28
CA SER A 276 3.73 22.96 11.18
C SER A 276 2.58 22.55 12.09
N PHE A 277 2.35 21.24 12.14
CA PHE A 277 1.42 20.59 13.06
C PHE A 277 2.05 19.31 13.61
N GLN A 278 1.45 18.75 14.66
CA GLN A 278 1.97 17.57 15.34
C GLN A 278 0.89 16.50 15.49
N VAL A 279 1.30 15.24 15.36
CA VAL A 279 0.51 14.07 15.79
C VAL A 279 1.19 13.47 17.02
N LEU A 280 0.42 13.30 18.09
CA LEU A 280 0.85 12.66 19.33
C LEU A 280 0.61 11.15 19.23
N VAL A 281 1.63 10.35 19.47
CA VAL A 281 1.51 8.91 19.67
C VAL A 281 1.78 8.62 21.14
N GLN A 282 0.77 8.18 21.86
CA GLN A 282 0.83 7.99 23.31
C GLN A 282 -0.09 6.84 23.71
N ASP A 283 0.26 6.15 24.80
CA ASP A 283 -0.51 5.09 25.43
C ASP A 283 -2.02 5.40 25.47
N ALA A 284 -2.84 4.46 24.99
CA ALA A 284 -4.30 4.57 24.93
C ALA A 284 -4.99 4.82 26.29
N GLU A 285 -4.36 4.46 27.40
CA GLU A 285 -4.87 4.68 28.76
C GLU A 285 -4.52 6.08 29.29
N MET A 286 -3.57 6.76 28.67
CA MET A 286 -3.09 8.09 29.05
C MET A 286 -3.72 9.16 28.15
N THR A 287 -4.94 9.57 28.48
CA THR A 287 -5.66 10.59 27.71
C THR A 287 -4.97 11.94 27.80
N PRO A 288 -4.59 12.54 26.65
CA PRO A 288 -3.94 13.84 26.65
C PRO A 288 -4.95 14.97 26.90
N PRO A 289 -4.49 16.22 27.15
CA PRO A 289 -5.36 17.38 27.24
C PRO A 289 -6.26 17.53 26.01
N ASN A 290 -7.44 18.15 26.17
CA ASN A 290 -8.47 18.23 25.12
C ASN A 290 -7.95 18.75 23.77
N ASN A 291 -6.99 19.68 23.76
CA ASN A 291 -6.41 20.25 22.55
C ASN A 291 -5.52 19.27 21.75
N TRP A 292 -5.27 18.06 22.25
CA TRP A 292 -4.53 17.00 21.57
C TRP A 292 -5.43 15.88 21.05
N THR A 293 -6.67 15.78 21.49
CA THR A 293 -7.53 14.60 21.27
C THR A 293 -7.73 14.24 19.80
N THR A 294 -7.89 15.24 18.91
CA THR A 294 -7.99 15.03 17.45
C THR A 294 -6.65 14.72 16.79
N ASN A 295 -5.54 15.13 17.41
CA ASN A 295 -4.18 14.92 16.94
C ASN A 295 -3.52 13.70 17.58
N TRP A 296 -4.27 12.89 18.34
CA TRP A 296 -3.73 11.78 19.11
C TRP A 296 -4.02 10.44 18.43
N LEU A 297 -2.95 9.67 18.22
CA LEU A 297 -2.99 8.28 17.80
C LEU A 297 -2.69 7.39 19.02
N PRO A 298 -3.71 6.69 19.56
CA PRO A 298 -3.54 5.80 20.70
C PRO A 298 -2.57 4.65 20.41
N ALA A 299 -1.58 4.45 21.28
CA ALA A 299 -0.63 3.34 21.27
C ALA A 299 -1.10 2.20 22.21
N PRO A 300 -0.43 1.03 22.23
CA PRO A 300 -0.80 -0.07 23.12
C PRO A 300 -0.99 0.36 24.59
N PRO A 301 -2.07 -0.09 25.26
CA PRO A 301 -2.29 0.12 26.70
C PRO A 301 -1.12 -0.38 27.56
N GLY A 302 -0.65 0.45 28.49
CA GLY A 302 0.50 0.16 29.36
C GLY A 302 1.86 0.25 28.66
N GLY A 303 1.89 0.72 27.41
CA GLY A 303 3.07 0.77 26.56
C GLY A 303 3.45 -0.56 25.90
N GLY A 304 4.69 -0.65 25.45
CA GLY A 304 5.23 -1.79 24.71
C GLY A 304 5.69 -1.44 23.30
N SER A 305 5.95 -2.47 22.50
CA SER A 305 6.40 -2.34 21.11
C SER A 305 5.23 -2.21 20.15
N PHE A 306 5.39 -1.38 19.14
CA PHE A 306 4.37 -1.13 18.11
C PHE A 306 5.02 -0.62 16.82
N THR A 307 4.24 -0.56 15.76
CA THR A 307 4.61 0.06 14.49
C THR A 307 3.60 1.12 14.13
N VAL A 308 4.08 2.25 13.62
CA VAL A 308 3.26 3.28 12.98
C VAL A 308 3.54 3.25 11.49
N THR A 309 2.53 2.92 10.69
CA THR A 309 2.65 2.94 9.23
C THR A 309 2.18 4.28 8.71
N PHE A 310 3.06 5.00 7.99
CA PHE A 310 2.68 6.21 7.26
C PHE A 310 2.24 5.81 5.84
N ARG A 311 0.98 6.10 5.52
CA ARG A 311 0.38 5.81 4.21
C ARG A 311 0.09 7.12 3.49
N LEU A 312 0.46 7.19 2.22
CA LEU A 312 0.24 8.32 1.33
C LEU A 312 -0.45 7.78 0.07
N TYR A 313 -1.67 8.20 -0.22
CA TYR A 313 -2.45 7.78 -1.39
C TYR A 313 -2.55 8.92 -2.40
N ALA A 314 -2.43 8.58 -3.69
CA ALA A 314 -2.21 9.53 -4.79
C ALA A 314 -1.07 10.56 -4.48
N PRO A 315 0.14 10.09 -4.15
CA PRO A 315 1.26 10.96 -3.82
C PRO A 315 1.77 11.74 -5.03
N THR A 316 2.17 13.00 -4.80
CA THR A 316 2.96 13.73 -5.80
C THR A 316 4.43 13.26 -5.80
N THR A 317 5.18 13.60 -6.85
CA THR A 317 6.59 13.22 -6.98
C THR A 317 7.44 13.68 -5.80
N ALA A 318 7.12 14.83 -5.20
CA ALA A 318 7.81 15.41 -4.05
C ALA A 318 7.89 14.48 -2.84
N LEU A 319 6.94 13.55 -2.70
CA LEU A 319 6.92 12.56 -1.61
C LEU A 319 7.87 11.38 -1.84
N SER A 320 8.39 11.19 -3.05
CA SER A 320 9.29 10.10 -3.41
C SER A 320 10.69 10.53 -3.84
N ASP A 321 10.87 11.78 -4.27
CA ASP A 321 12.16 12.32 -4.73
C ASP A 321 12.98 13.00 -3.62
N GLY A 322 12.44 13.09 -2.40
CA GLY A 322 13.08 13.70 -1.24
C GLY A 322 12.88 15.21 -1.11
N SER A 323 12.06 15.84 -1.95
CA SER A 323 11.76 17.28 -1.87
C SER A 323 10.83 17.63 -0.71
N TYR A 324 9.92 16.72 -0.34
CA TYR A 324 9.09 16.88 0.86
C TYR A 324 9.91 16.59 2.13
N VAL A 325 9.86 17.49 3.09
CA VAL A 325 10.50 17.31 4.39
C VAL A 325 9.62 16.43 5.26
N TYR A 326 9.98 15.14 5.34
CA TYR A 326 9.26 14.16 6.16
C TYR A 326 9.22 14.53 7.65
N PRO A 327 8.22 14.03 8.42
CA PRO A 327 8.04 14.44 9.80
C PRO A 327 9.25 14.13 10.69
N VAL A 328 9.61 15.06 11.57
CA VAL A 328 10.58 14.80 12.64
C VAL A 328 9.88 14.02 13.74
N VAL A 329 10.44 12.88 14.15
CA VAL A 329 9.89 12.04 15.21
C VAL A 329 10.75 12.14 16.46
N THR A 330 10.18 12.64 17.55
CA THR A 330 10.89 12.80 18.83
C THR A 330 10.17 12.07 19.95
N LYS A 331 10.93 11.33 20.76
CA LYS A 331 10.41 10.74 22.01
C LYS A 331 10.38 11.81 23.10
N VAL A 332 9.28 11.89 23.84
CA VAL A 332 9.03 12.87 24.90
C VAL A 332 8.38 12.18 26.11
N ILE A 333 8.25 12.91 27.22
CA ILE A 333 7.42 12.49 28.36
C ILE A 333 5.94 12.60 27.93
N ALA A 334 5.11 11.67 28.39
CA ALA A 334 3.67 11.66 28.12
C ALA A 334 3.04 13.02 28.46
N ILE A 335 2.24 13.54 27.53
CA ILE A 335 1.49 14.79 27.66
C ILE A 335 0.18 14.46 28.36
N THR A 336 0.04 14.93 29.59
CA THR A 336 -1.13 14.72 30.45
C THR A 336 -1.69 16.07 30.88
N ALA A 337 -2.96 16.09 31.30
CA ALA A 337 -3.65 17.28 31.79
C ALA A 337 -3.18 17.71 33.18
#